data_AF-A0AAD7B331-F1
#
_entry.id   AF-A0AAD7B331-F1
#
_cell.length_a   1.000
_cell.length_b   1.000
_cell.length_c   1.000
_cell.angle_alpha   90.00
_cell.angle_beta   90.00
_cell.angle_gamma   90.00
#
_symmetry.space_group_name_H-M   'P 1'
#
loop_
_entity.id
_entity.type
_entity.pdbx_description
1 polymer ?
#
loop_
_entity_poly.entity_id
_entity_poly.type
_entity_poly.pdbx_seq_one_letter_code
_entity_poly.pdbx_strand_id
1 'polypeptide(L)'
;MALRCSECRVLSNRLDELDSTVIASNVGTLARHSILMNTNDAPQDSDRNYIRQVVSKADAHIACLDDEISRLEDRLKVLGRERELVSEYRRKNVGILSPMRRLPTEIICQIFSWSLPTPEDVKAPTYKPSAKGSPWVLTWISSRWREICISTHSLWSMLHIDASGFLPPSAMIHAQVQRARMLKIHFYGCEDRDPTPQGLAAV
;
A
#
# COMPACT_ATOMS: atom_id res chain seq x y z
N MET A 1 -6.97 -38.68 4.80
CA MET A 1 -8.24 -38.26 4.18
C MET A 1 -8.00 -36.88 3.57
N ALA A 2 -7.46 -36.83 2.35
CA ALA A 2 -7.02 -35.57 1.73
C ALA A 2 -8.18 -34.96 0.94
N LEU A 3 -8.66 -33.81 1.40
CA LEU A 3 -9.60 -32.95 0.67
C LEU A 3 -8.91 -32.49 -0.62
N ARG A 4 -9.26 -33.09 -1.77
CA ARG A 4 -8.82 -32.58 -3.07
C ARG A 4 -9.70 -31.37 -3.43
N CYS A 5 -9.06 -30.26 -3.81
CA CYS A 5 -9.71 -29.03 -4.27
C CYS A 5 -10.63 -29.30 -5.46
N SER A 6 -11.74 -28.56 -5.58
CA SER A 6 -12.67 -28.62 -6.73
C SER A 6 -11.95 -28.37 -8.05
N GLU A 7 -10.94 -27.50 -8.08
CA GLU A 7 -10.11 -27.23 -9.25
C GLU A 7 -9.24 -28.45 -9.64
N CYS A 8 -8.69 -29.17 -8.66
CA CYS A 8 -7.93 -30.40 -8.91
C CYS A 8 -8.83 -31.52 -9.47
N ARG A 9 -10.12 -31.53 -9.12
CA ARG A 9 -11.10 -32.50 -9.66
C ARG A 9 -11.44 -32.20 -11.12
N VAL A 10 -11.51 -30.93 -11.51
CA VAL A 10 -11.73 -30.50 -12.91
C VAL A 10 -10.50 -30.79 -13.78
N LEU A 11 -9.28 -30.60 -13.25
CA LEU A 11 -8.03 -30.94 -13.94
C LEU A 11 -7.90 -32.45 -14.17
N SER A 12 -8.24 -33.28 -13.18
CA SER A 12 -8.25 -34.75 -13.32
C SER A 12 -9.22 -35.20 -14.43
N ASN A 13 -10.45 -34.68 -14.41
CA ASN A 13 -11.46 -35.04 -15.42
C ASN A 13 -11.03 -34.65 -16.86
N ARG A 14 -10.28 -33.56 -17.03
CA ARG A 14 -9.81 -33.10 -18.34
C ARG A 14 -8.63 -33.92 -18.88
N LEU A 15 -7.75 -34.39 -18.00
CA LEU A 15 -6.70 -35.34 -18.36
C LEU A 15 -7.30 -36.70 -18.76
N ASP A 16 -8.32 -37.16 -18.03
CA ASP A 16 -9.07 -38.38 -18.35
C ASP A 16 -9.82 -38.27 -19.70
N GLU A 17 -10.34 -37.09 -20.05
CA GLU A 17 -10.97 -36.81 -21.36
C GLU A 17 -9.97 -36.80 -22.52
N LEU A 18 -8.76 -36.24 -22.32
CA LEU A 18 -7.69 -36.25 -23.31
C LEU A 18 -7.26 -37.68 -23.63
N ASP A 19 -7.10 -38.54 -22.61
CA ASP A 19 -6.82 -39.97 -22.77
C ASP A 19 -7.97 -40.70 -23.48
N SER A 20 -9.23 -40.43 -23.09
CA SER A 20 -10.43 -41.10 -23.64
C SER A 20 -10.61 -40.91 -25.15
N THR A 21 -10.22 -39.76 -25.72
CA THR A 21 -10.29 -39.52 -27.18
C THR A 21 -9.15 -40.18 -27.97
N VAL A 22 -8.07 -40.60 -27.31
CA VAL A 22 -6.94 -41.32 -27.92
C VAL A 22 -7.15 -42.84 -27.83
N ILE A 23 -7.79 -43.29 -26.73
CA ILE A 23 -8.09 -44.69 -26.43
C ILE A 23 -8.92 -45.39 -27.51
N ALA A 24 -9.84 -44.67 -28.17
CA ALA A 24 -10.84 -45.23 -29.08
C ALA A 24 -10.25 -45.93 -30.33
N SER A 25 -8.97 -45.73 -30.65
CA SER A 25 -8.37 -46.25 -31.89
C SER A 25 -7.39 -47.43 -31.71
N ASN A 26 -6.94 -47.79 -30.49
CA ASN A 26 -6.00 -48.92 -30.29
C ASN A 26 -5.89 -49.40 -28.82
N VAL A 27 -6.77 -50.32 -28.41
CA VAL A 27 -6.86 -50.84 -27.03
C VAL A 27 -5.54 -51.48 -26.53
N GLY A 28 -4.79 -52.15 -27.41
CA GLY A 28 -3.52 -52.80 -27.06
C GLY A 28 -2.36 -51.83 -26.79
N THR A 29 -2.39 -50.63 -27.36
CA THR A 29 -1.31 -49.64 -27.22
C THR A 29 -1.40 -48.86 -25.90
N LEU A 30 -2.58 -48.83 -25.29
CA LEU A 30 -2.83 -48.18 -23.99
C LEU A 30 -2.20 -48.88 -22.81
N ALA A 31 -2.35 -50.21 -22.75
CA ALA A 31 -1.76 -51.01 -21.68
C ALA A 31 -0.23 -50.86 -21.68
N ARG A 32 0.38 -50.82 -22.87
CA ARG A 32 1.81 -50.62 -23.04
C ARG A 32 2.25 -49.20 -22.75
N HIS A 33 1.45 -48.19 -23.10
CA HIS A 33 1.70 -46.80 -22.74
C HIS A 33 1.74 -46.58 -21.22
N SER A 34 0.80 -47.16 -20.47
CA SER A 34 0.79 -47.09 -19.00
C SER A 34 2.01 -47.76 -18.36
N ILE A 35 2.49 -48.87 -18.92
CA ILE A 35 3.74 -49.52 -18.47
C ILE A 35 4.94 -48.60 -18.74
N LEU A 36 5.05 -48.06 -19.96
CA LEU A 36 6.15 -47.16 -20.35
C LEU A 36 6.18 -45.84 -19.55
N MET A 37 5.04 -45.38 -19.01
CA MET A 37 5.03 -44.22 -18.10
C MET A 37 5.69 -44.52 -16.74
N ASN A 38 5.82 -45.79 -16.37
CA ASN A 38 6.31 -46.22 -15.06
C ASN A 38 7.61 -47.04 -15.15
N THR A 39 8.15 -47.27 -16.35
CA THR A 39 9.40 -48.01 -16.61
C THR A 39 10.33 -47.24 -17.54
N ASN A 40 11.63 -47.55 -17.52
CA ASN A 40 12.61 -46.98 -18.44
C ASN A 40 12.77 -47.81 -19.73
N ASP A 41 11.78 -48.65 -20.06
CA ASP A 41 11.85 -49.52 -21.23
C ASP A 41 11.76 -48.69 -22.53
N ALA A 42 12.46 -49.13 -23.57
CA ALA A 42 12.41 -48.46 -24.86
C ALA A 42 11.05 -48.71 -25.56
N PRO A 43 10.38 -47.67 -26.10
CA PRO A 43 9.13 -47.83 -26.81
C PRO A 43 9.33 -48.52 -28.17
N GLN A 44 8.42 -49.42 -28.52
CA GLN A 44 8.37 -50.05 -29.85
C GLN A 44 7.86 -49.05 -30.90
N ASP A 45 8.08 -49.33 -32.18
CA ASP A 45 7.68 -48.42 -33.26
C ASP A 45 6.18 -48.14 -33.29
N SER A 46 5.35 -49.12 -32.94
CA SER A 46 3.91 -48.94 -32.74
C SER A 46 3.56 -48.01 -31.58
N ASP A 47 4.30 -48.07 -30.47
CA ASP A 47 4.12 -47.20 -29.30
C ASP A 47 4.56 -45.77 -29.60
N ARG A 48 5.64 -45.60 -30.37
CA ARG A 48 6.18 -44.28 -30.74
C ARG A 48 5.17 -43.41 -31.48
N ASN A 49 4.42 -43.97 -32.42
CA ASN A 49 3.42 -43.22 -33.17
C ASN A 49 2.22 -42.83 -32.30
N TYR A 50 1.77 -43.74 -31.44
CA TYR A 50 0.72 -43.46 -30.47
C TYR A 50 1.14 -42.35 -29.49
N ILE A 51 2.33 -42.45 -28.90
CA ILE A 51 2.85 -41.46 -27.94
C ILE A 51 2.98 -40.08 -28.61
N ARG A 52 3.46 -40.01 -29.87
CA ARG A 52 3.50 -38.75 -30.62
C ARG A 52 2.11 -38.11 -30.80
N GLN A 53 1.07 -38.90 -31.01
CA GLN A 53 -0.30 -38.39 -31.11
C GLN A 53 -0.83 -37.89 -29.76
N VAL A 54 -0.53 -38.60 -28.67
CA VAL A 54 -0.85 -38.15 -27.29
C VAL A 54 -0.20 -36.79 -27.03
N VAL A 55 1.11 -36.69 -27.28
CA VAL A 55 1.88 -35.45 -27.10
C VAL A 55 1.31 -34.32 -27.96
N SER A 56 1.04 -34.56 -29.25
CA SER A 56 0.49 -33.53 -30.13
C SER A 56 -0.89 -33.02 -29.68
N LYS A 57 -1.75 -33.89 -29.15
CA LYS A 57 -3.05 -33.46 -28.59
C LYS A 57 -2.88 -32.69 -27.28
N ALA A 58 -1.97 -33.13 -26.41
CA ALA A 58 -1.65 -32.42 -25.18
C ALA A 58 -1.11 -31.01 -25.48
N ASP A 59 -0.18 -30.89 -26.43
CA ASP A 59 0.36 -29.60 -26.88
C ASP A 59 -0.73 -28.69 -27.44
N ALA A 60 -1.65 -29.23 -28.25
CA ALA A 60 -2.78 -28.47 -28.77
C ALA A 60 -3.74 -27.99 -27.66
N HIS A 61 -3.96 -28.83 -26.64
CA HIS A 61 -4.80 -28.45 -25.49
C HIS A 61 -4.13 -27.40 -24.62
N ILE A 62 -2.82 -27.52 -24.37
CA ILE A 62 -2.02 -26.52 -23.65
C ILE A 62 -2.09 -25.18 -24.39
N ALA A 63 -1.89 -25.16 -25.71
CA ALA A 63 -1.99 -23.93 -26.49
C ALA A 63 -3.38 -23.28 -26.37
N CYS A 64 -4.46 -24.07 -26.40
CA CYS A 64 -5.82 -23.56 -26.19
C CYS A 64 -6.04 -22.99 -24.78
N LEU A 65 -5.44 -23.60 -23.76
CA LEU A 65 -5.51 -23.09 -22.38
C LEU A 65 -4.71 -21.78 -22.24
N ASP A 66 -3.52 -21.71 -22.82
CA ASP A 66 -2.68 -20.51 -22.79
C ASP A 66 -3.37 -19.32 -23.49
N ASP A 67 -4.04 -19.56 -24.62
CA ASP A 67 -4.86 -18.54 -25.29
C ASP A 67 -6.02 -18.05 -24.41
N GLU A 68 -6.70 -18.96 -23.71
CA GLU A 68 -7.78 -18.62 -22.80
C GLU A 68 -7.27 -17.84 -21.58
N ILE A 69 -6.14 -18.25 -21.01
CA ILE A 69 -5.46 -17.53 -19.92
C ILE A 69 -5.12 -16.12 -20.38
N SER A 70 -4.48 -15.98 -21.55
CA SER A 70 -4.11 -14.68 -22.10
C SER A 70 -5.32 -13.76 -22.28
N ARG A 71 -6.42 -14.30 -22.83
CA ARG A 71 -7.68 -13.56 -22.99
C ARG A 71 -8.27 -13.09 -21.66
N LEU A 72 -8.28 -13.96 -20.65
CA LEU A 72 -8.80 -13.64 -19.32
C LEU A 72 -7.93 -12.61 -18.60
N GLU A 73 -6.60 -12.72 -18.71
CA GLU A 73 -5.66 -11.74 -18.19
C GLU A 73 -5.87 -10.36 -18.80
N ASP A 74 -6.05 -10.28 -20.12
CA ASP A 74 -6.33 -9.02 -20.80
C ASP A 74 -7.68 -8.43 -20.38
N ARG A 75 -8.70 -9.27 -20.18
CA ARG A 75 -9.98 -8.82 -19.63
C ARG A 75 -9.83 -8.30 -18.20
N LEU A 76 -9.04 -8.96 -17.37
CA LEU A 76 -8.73 -8.52 -16.01
C LEU A 76 -8.01 -7.16 -16.01
N LYS A 77 -7.05 -6.95 -16.91
CA LYS A 77 -6.35 -5.65 -17.05
C LYS A 77 -7.33 -4.53 -17.42
N VAL A 78 -8.25 -4.78 -18.35
CA VAL A 78 -9.27 -3.79 -18.75
C VAL A 78 -10.18 -3.44 -17.57
N LEU A 79 -10.75 -4.45 -16.90
CA LEU A 79 -11.63 -4.22 -15.75
C LEU A 79 -10.88 -3.57 -14.56
N GLY A 80 -9.61 -3.90 -14.36
CA GLY A 80 -8.75 -3.27 -13.36
C GLY A 80 -8.60 -1.77 -13.60
N ARG A 81 -8.33 -1.36 -14.85
CA ARG A 81 -8.24 0.06 -15.24
C ARG A 81 -9.57 0.79 -15.07
N GLU A 82 -10.68 0.18 -15.47
CA GLU A 82 -12.01 0.76 -15.29
C GLU A 82 -12.34 0.96 -13.81
N ARG A 83 -12.07 -0.04 -12.98
CA ARG A 83 -12.24 0.04 -11.53
C ARG A 83 -11.42 1.17 -10.92
N GLU A 84 -10.17 1.34 -11.35
CA GLU A 84 -9.30 2.41 -10.86
C GLU A 84 -9.88 3.80 -11.21
N LEU A 85 -10.31 3.98 -12.45
CA LEU A 85 -10.92 5.22 -12.93
C LEU A 85 -12.20 5.56 -12.14
N VAL A 86 -13.10 4.58 -11.97
CA VAL A 86 -14.35 4.77 -11.22
C VAL A 86 -14.06 5.02 -9.74
N SER A 87 -13.07 4.33 -9.16
CA SER A 87 -12.63 4.54 -7.77
C SER A 87 -12.10 5.95 -7.55
N GLU A 88 -11.30 6.47 -8.49
CA GLU A 88 -10.81 7.85 -8.44
C GLU A 88 -11.97 8.86 -8.54
N TYR A 89 -12.88 8.66 -9.50
CA TYR A 89 -14.07 9.50 -9.65
C TYR A 89 -14.91 9.52 -8.36
N ARG A 90 -15.16 8.34 -7.78
CA ARG A 90 -15.85 8.22 -6.49
C ARG A 90 -15.12 8.95 -5.37
N ARG A 91 -13.79 8.79 -5.27
CA ARG A 91 -12.97 9.45 -4.24
C ARG A 91 -13.07 10.97 -4.32
N LYS A 92 -13.03 11.53 -5.53
CA LYS A 92 -13.22 12.97 -5.77
C LYS A 92 -14.60 13.43 -5.29
N ASN A 93 -15.66 12.70 -5.65
CA ASN A 93 -17.03 13.03 -5.22
C ASN A 93 -17.26 12.91 -3.71
N VAL A 94 -16.75 11.86 -3.07
CA VAL A 94 -16.76 11.73 -1.60
C VAL A 94 -16.01 12.91 -0.95
N GLY A 95 -14.89 13.34 -1.55
CA GLY A 95 -14.17 14.53 -1.12
C GLY A 95 -14.98 15.83 -1.23
N ILE A 96 -15.89 15.93 -2.21
CA ILE A 96 -16.84 17.06 -2.34
C ILE A 96 -17.87 17.04 -1.20
N LEU A 97 -18.34 15.86 -0.82
CA LEU A 97 -19.29 15.67 0.27
C LEU A 97 -18.65 15.72 1.67
N SER A 98 -17.34 15.97 1.75
CA SER A 98 -16.63 16.06 3.02
C SER A 98 -17.27 17.12 3.94
N PRO A 99 -17.61 16.78 5.20
CA PRO A 99 -18.15 17.73 6.17
C PRO A 99 -17.28 18.97 6.33
N MET A 100 -15.96 18.83 6.13
CA MET A 100 -15.00 19.93 6.21
C MET A 100 -15.29 21.09 5.25
N ARG A 101 -15.98 20.83 4.12
CA ARG A 101 -16.35 21.89 3.17
C ARG A 101 -17.56 22.71 3.63
N ARG A 102 -18.37 22.16 4.56
CA ARG A 102 -19.57 22.80 5.11
C ARG A 102 -19.33 23.50 6.45
N LEU A 103 -18.23 23.20 7.14
CA LEU A 103 -17.93 23.84 8.41
C LEU A 103 -17.70 25.34 8.22
N PRO A 104 -18.33 26.19 9.06
CA PRO A 104 -18.00 27.60 9.13
C PRO A 104 -16.51 27.82 9.42
N THR A 105 -15.95 28.92 8.94
CA THR A 105 -14.53 29.24 9.11
C THR A 105 -14.15 29.31 10.60
N GLU A 106 -15.05 29.81 11.44
CA GLU A 106 -14.87 29.94 12.89
C GLU A 106 -14.60 28.58 13.54
N ILE A 107 -15.37 27.55 13.16
CA ILE A 107 -15.22 26.20 13.69
C ILE A 107 -13.89 25.58 13.20
N ILE A 108 -13.51 25.84 11.95
CA ILE A 108 -12.22 25.36 11.41
C ILE A 108 -11.06 26.02 12.16
N CYS A 109 -11.12 27.33 12.40
CA CYS A 109 -10.12 28.06 13.19
C CYS A 109 -10.01 27.51 14.62
N GLN A 110 -11.15 27.19 15.25
CA GLN A 110 -11.17 26.59 16.58
C GLN A 110 -10.48 25.22 16.58
N ILE A 111 -10.76 24.37 15.59
CA ILE A 111 -10.07 23.08 15.43
C ILE A 111 -8.55 23.29 15.26
N PHE A 112 -8.13 24.24 14.42
CA PHE A 112 -6.71 24.54 14.21
C PHE A 112 -6.03 25.05 15.48
N SER A 113 -6.75 25.78 16.33
CA SER A 113 -6.19 26.25 17.61
C SER A 113 -5.87 25.09 18.55
N TRP A 114 -6.64 24.00 18.50
CA TRP A 114 -6.40 22.80 19.29
C TRP A 114 -5.27 21.92 18.76
N SER A 115 -4.84 22.12 17.52
CA SER A 115 -3.67 21.40 16.98
C SER A 115 -2.36 22.11 17.27
N LEU A 116 -2.37 23.31 17.85
CA LEU A 116 -1.14 24.01 18.23
C LEU A 116 -0.47 23.28 19.41
N PRO A 117 0.88 23.21 19.42
CA PRO A 117 1.59 22.61 20.53
C PRO A 117 1.32 23.38 21.83
N THR A 118 1.04 22.63 22.89
CA THR A 118 0.91 23.20 24.24
C THR A 118 2.30 23.48 24.84
N PRO A 119 2.39 24.30 25.89
CA PRO A 119 3.66 24.50 26.60
C PRO A 119 4.26 23.20 27.17
N GLU A 120 3.44 22.18 27.43
CA GLU A 120 3.90 20.87 27.89
C GLU A 120 4.47 20.04 26.75
N ASP A 121 3.82 20.05 25.58
CA ASP A 121 4.32 19.36 24.37
C ASP A 121 5.71 19.86 23.98
N VAL A 122 5.95 21.17 24.12
CA VAL A 122 7.22 21.81 23.74
C VAL A 122 8.37 21.42 24.67
N LYS A 123 8.06 21.05 25.93
CA LYS A 123 9.07 20.59 26.88
C LYS A 123 9.47 19.13 26.66
N ALA A 124 8.75 18.38 25.82
CA ALA A 124 9.09 17.01 25.53
C ALA A 124 10.44 16.93 24.77
N PRO A 125 11.37 16.03 25.12
CA PRO A 125 12.65 15.88 24.43
C PRO A 125 12.52 15.55 22.93
N THR A 126 11.36 15.03 22.53
CA THR A 126 11.03 14.66 21.15
C THR A 126 10.49 15.84 20.34
N TYR A 127 10.12 16.94 20.98
CA TYR A 127 9.55 18.09 20.29
C TYR A 127 10.64 18.87 19.55
N LYS A 128 10.48 18.98 18.23
CA LYS A 128 11.34 19.79 17.36
C LYS A 128 10.49 20.66 16.46
N PRO A 129 10.64 22.00 16.50
CA PRO A 129 9.99 22.89 15.58
C PRO A 129 10.28 22.47 14.13
N SER A 130 9.23 22.23 13.34
CA SER A 130 9.36 21.72 11.98
C SER A 130 8.21 22.22 11.11
N ALA A 131 8.46 22.34 9.81
CA ALA A 131 7.41 22.61 8.81
C ALA A 131 6.34 21.50 8.76
N LYS A 132 6.62 20.33 9.35
CA LYS A 132 5.66 19.22 9.52
C LYS A 132 4.77 19.37 10.77
N GLY A 133 5.07 20.33 11.65
CA GLY A 133 4.28 20.63 12.85
C GLY A 133 3.18 21.66 12.59
N SER A 134 2.26 21.79 13.54
CA SER A 134 1.26 22.86 13.55
C SER A 134 1.92 24.22 13.86
N PRO A 135 1.46 25.34 13.28
CA PRO A 135 0.36 25.46 12.32
C PRO A 135 0.77 25.17 10.86
N TRP A 136 2.06 24.92 10.58
CA TRP A 136 2.60 24.81 9.22
C TRP A 136 1.94 23.71 8.40
N VAL A 137 1.81 22.51 8.95
CA VAL A 137 1.24 21.34 8.27
C VAL A 137 -0.19 21.60 7.76
N LEU A 138 -0.96 22.42 8.47
CA LEU A 138 -2.33 22.77 8.09
C LEU A 138 -2.38 23.54 6.76
N THR A 139 -1.33 24.31 6.46
CA THR A 139 -1.22 25.06 5.20
C THR A 139 -0.94 24.18 3.97
N TRP A 140 -0.73 22.87 4.15
CA TRP A 140 -0.37 21.92 3.09
C TRP A 140 -1.53 20.99 2.73
N ILE A 141 -2.60 20.97 3.55
CA ILE A 141 -3.72 20.04 3.39
C ILE A 141 -4.63 20.42 2.23
N SER A 142 -5.07 21.68 2.16
CA SER A 142 -5.92 22.19 1.08
C SER A 142 -5.75 23.70 0.88
N SER A 143 -6.20 24.22 -0.26
CA SER A 143 -6.21 25.67 -0.52
C SER A 143 -7.04 26.43 0.52
N ARG A 144 -8.24 25.93 0.87
CA ARG A 144 -9.10 26.53 1.89
C ARG A 144 -8.45 26.55 3.27
N TRP A 145 -7.82 25.45 3.67
CA TRP A 145 -7.13 25.38 4.97
C TRP A 145 -5.95 26.35 5.01
N ARG A 146 -5.19 26.44 3.93
CA ARG A 146 -4.10 27.41 3.79
C ARG A 146 -4.58 28.84 3.95
N GLU A 147 -5.65 29.22 3.23
CA GLU A 147 -6.24 30.55 3.32
C GLU A 147 -6.65 30.88 4.76
N ILE A 148 -7.43 29.99 5.37
CA ILE A 148 -7.88 30.15 6.76
C ILE A 148 -6.70 30.25 7.73
N CYS A 149 -5.70 29.36 7.60
CA CYS A 149 -4.52 29.37 8.46
C CYS A 149 -3.77 30.69 8.33
N ILE A 150 -3.51 31.17 7.11
CA ILE A 150 -2.74 32.40 6.87
C ILE A 150 -3.52 33.62 7.37
N SER A 151 -4.84 33.68 7.19
CA SER A 151 -5.68 34.79 7.66
C SER A 151 -5.89 34.79 9.18
N THR A 152 -5.69 33.66 9.85
CA THR A 152 -5.93 33.51 11.29
C THR A 152 -4.66 33.78 12.07
N HIS A 153 -4.40 35.07 12.34
CA HIS A 153 -3.19 35.55 12.99
C HIS A 153 -2.87 34.89 14.34
N SER A 154 -3.89 34.47 15.11
CA SER A 154 -3.70 33.82 16.41
C SER A 154 -3.01 32.47 16.32
N LEU A 155 -3.07 31.79 15.17
CA LEU A 155 -2.36 30.51 14.96
C LEU A 155 -0.85 30.69 14.87
N TRP A 156 -0.38 31.89 14.50
CA TRP A 156 1.04 32.22 14.33
C TRP A 156 1.63 32.90 15.56
N SER A 157 0.82 33.17 16.57
CA SER A 157 1.19 33.96 17.76
C SER A 157 2.18 33.29 18.70
N MET A 158 2.55 32.02 18.51
CA MET A 158 3.43 31.30 19.45
C MET A 158 4.70 30.82 18.77
N LEU A 159 5.83 31.43 19.11
CA LEU A 159 7.16 31.06 18.61
C LEU A 159 7.90 30.26 19.69
N HIS A 160 8.30 29.05 19.36
CA HIS A 160 9.09 28.19 20.24
C HIS A 160 10.56 28.22 19.81
N ILE A 161 11.43 28.59 20.75
CA ILE A 161 12.87 28.68 20.54
C ILE A 161 13.54 27.71 21.52
N ASP A 162 14.26 26.74 20.97
CA ASP A 162 15.07 25.80 21.74
C ASP A 162 16.42 26.44 22.09
N ALA A 163 16.71 26.53 23.39
CA ALA A 163 17.97 27.04 23.91
C ALA A 163 19.15 26.09 23.69
N SER A 164 18.91 24.82 23.34
CA SER A 164 19.95 23.81 23.04
C SER A 164 20.60 23.97 21.66
N GLY A 165 20.21 25.00 20.90
CA GLY A 165 20.84 25.37 19.61
C GLY A 165 20.07 24.93 18.36
N PHE A 166 18.89 24.29 18.51
CA PHE A 166 18.04 23.94 17.37
C PHE A 166 17.04 25.06 17.05
N LEU A 167 17.43 25.95 16.14
CA LEU A 167 16.53 26.99 15.63
C LEU A 167 15.77 26.49 14.38
N PRO A 168 14.46 26.79 14.26
CA PRO A 168 13.78 26.63 12.99
C PRO A 168 14.47 27.47 11.89
N PRO A 169 14.38 27.08 10.61
CA PRO A 169 14.90 27.88 9.51
C PRO A 169 14.44 29.34 9.58
N SER A 170 15.34 30.29 9.31
CA SER A 170 15.06 31.73 9.41
C SER A 170 13.83 32.15 8.60
N ALA A 171 13.62 31.57 7.41
CA ALA A 171 12.44 31.81 6.60
C ALA A 171 11.13 31.46 7.31
N MET A 172 11.10 30.41 8.14
CA MET A 172 9.93 30.05 8.93
C MET A 172 9.67 31.08 10.03
N ILE A 173 10.72 31.49 10.74
CA ILE A 173 10.64 32.51 11.79
C ILE A 173 10.10 33.81 11.18
N HIS A 174 10.68 34.26 10.06
CA HIS A 174 10.21 35.47 9.35
C HIS A 174 8.75 35.36 8.92
N ALA A 175 8.37 34.27 8.27
CA ALA A 175 6.99 34.08 7.82
C ALA A 175 6.00 34.00 9.00
N GLN A 176 6.41 33.44 10.14
CA GLN A 176 5.58 33.42 11.34
C GLN A 176 5.44 34.81 11.96
N VAL A 177 6.53 35.56 12.09
CA VAL A 177 6.53 36.95 12.58
C VAL A 177 5.64 37.83 11.71
N GLN A 178 5.71 37.70 10.38
CA GLN A 178 4.87 38.47 9.45
C GLN A 178 3.37 38.14 9.57
N ARG A 179 3.03 36.90 9.95
CA ARG A 179 1.64 36.42 10.04
C ARG A 179 1.05 36.60 11.43
N ALA A 180 1.86 36.77 12.47
CA ALA A 180 1.37 37.02 13.82
C ALA A 180 0.96 38.49 13.98
N ARG A 181 -0.18 38.75 14.63
CA ARG A 181 -0.53 40.12 15.11
C ARG A 181 0.17 40.46 16.43
N MET A 182 0.37 39.44 17.26
CA MET A 182 1.07 39.52 18.54
C MET A 182 1.85 38.21 18.71
N LEU A 183 3.11 38.31 19.10
CA LEU A 183 3.99 37.16 19.25
C LEU A 183 4.28 36.91 20.74
N LYS A 184 4.09 35.66 21.16
CA LYS A 184 4.54 35.10 22.42
C LYS A 184 5.72 34.20 22.13
N ILE A 185 6.89 34.57 22.65
CA ILE A 185 8.11 33.79 22.48
C ILE A 185 8.29 32.92 23.72
N HIS A 186 8.28 31.61 23.51
CA HIS A 186 8.55 30.63 24.55
C HIS A 186 9.95 30.07 24.33
N PHE A 187 10.83 30.36 25.28
CA PHE A 187 12.14 29.72 25.37
C PHE A 187 11.99 28.43 26.17
N TYR A 188 12.56 27.35 25.67
CA TYR A 188 12.68 26.09 26.40
C TYR A 188 14.09 25.56 26.21
N GLY A 189 14.65 24.95 27.25
CA GLY A 189 15.93 24.26 27.21
C GLY A 189 15.74 22.84 27.72
N CYS A 190 16.41 21.89 27.10
CA CYS A 190 16.59 20.59 27.73
C CYS A 190 17.47 20.83 28.96
N GLU A 191 16.90 20.77 30.17
CA GLU A 191 17.73 20.58 31.36
C GLU A 191 18.45 19.25 31.13
N ASP A 192 19.78 19.31 30.98
CA ASP A 192 20.63 18.14 31.03
C ASP A 192 20.24 17.36 32.28
N ARG A 193 19.67 16.17 32.12
CA ARG A 193 19.59 15.25 33.24
C ARG A 193 21.03 14.95 33.60
N ASP A 194 21.46 15.39 34.78
CA ASP A 194 22.72 15.01 35.39
C ASP A 194 22.95 13.51 35.17
N PRO A 195 24.13 13.09 34.68
CA PRO A 195 24.47 11.69 34.70
C PRO A 195 24.48 11.26 36.16
N THR A 196 23.64 10.27 36.48
CA THR A 196 23.62 9.51 37.74
C THR A 196 24.99 9.50 38.43
N PRO A 197 25.09 9.87 39.72
CA PRO A 197 26.37 9.80 40.41
C PRO A 197 26.82 8.34 40.47
N GLN A 198 27.84 8.01 39.66
CA GLN A 198 28.63 6.80 39.86
C GLN A 198 29.32 6.94 41.21
N GLY A 199 28.80 6.23 42.21
CA GLY A 199 29.33 6.25 43.56
C GLY A 199 29.28 4.86 44.19
N LEU A 200 30.48 4.30 44.33
CA LEU A 200 30.89 3.28 45.32
C LEU A 200 30.65 1.81 44.96
N ALA A 201 31.57 1.26 44.16
CA ALA A 201 32.11 -0.06 44.46
C ALA A 201 32.96 0.06 45.74
N ALA A 202 32.47 -0.51 46.83
CA ALA A 202 33.26 -0.73 48.04
C ALA A 202 34.13 -1.98 47.82
N VAL A 203 35.44 -1.81 48.02
CA VAL A 203 36.38 -2.87 48.39
C VAL A 203 36.31 -3.06 49.90
#